data_AF-A0AA97NT80-F1
#
_entry.id   AF-A0AA97NT80-F1
#
_cell.length_a   1.000
_cell.length_b   1.000
_cell.length_c   1.000
_cell.angle_alpha   90.00
_cell.angle_beta   90.00
_cell.angle_gamma   90.00
#
_symmetry.space_group_name_H-M   'P 1'
#
loop_
_entity.id
_entity.type
_entity.pdbx_description
1 polymer ?
#
loop_
_entity_poly.entity_id
_entity_poly.type
_entity_poly.pdbx_seq_one_letter_code
_entity_poly.pdbx_strand_id
1 'polypeptide(L)'
;MAEKTFTYQDVAEHNTKKDLFMVIHDKVYDATKFVDEHPGGEEVMLDVGGQDATEAFEDVGHSDEARETLDTLLVGKLERKAGDPTPKTHNSGSLAPQAQTGAASGMGIGLYAVILIGGLAAYAAYQYLQQQQQQTASA
;
A
#
# COMPACT_ATOMS: atom_id res chain seq x y z
N MET A 1 -6.45 28.84 -13.15
CA MET A 1 -7.66 28.08 -12.76
C MET A 1 -7.75 28.14 -11.25
N ALA A 2 -8.92 28.35 -10.65
CA ALA A 2 -9.05 28.32 -9.20
C ALA A 2 -8.67 26.92 -8.70
N GLU A 3 -7.65 26.82 -7.86
CA GLU A 3 -7.23 25.54 -7.27
C GLU A 3 -8.34 25.06 -6.33
N LYS A 4 -8.94 23.91 -6.65
CA LYS A 4 -9.94 23.30 -5.78
C LYS A 4 -9.22 22.87 -4.50
N THR A 5 -9.80 23.22 -3.36
CA THR A 5 -9.25 22.93 -2.04
C THR A 5 -10.13 21.90 -1.38
N PHE A 6 -9.50 20.86 -0.83
CA PHE A 6 -10.18 19.73 -0.18
C PHE A 6 -9.69 19.63 1.25
N THR A 7 -10.55 19.20 2.16
CA THR A 7 -10.12 18.83 3.52
C THR A 7 -9.76 17.36 3.57
N TYR A 8 -9.05 16.95 4.62
CA TYR A 8 -8.72 15.53 4.81
C TYR A 8 -9.97 14.66 4.93
N GLN A 9 -11.02 15.19 5.55
CA GLN A 9 -12.30 14.49 5.67
C GLN A 9 -12.97 14.28 4.31
N ASP A 10 -12.94 15.29 3.42
CA ASP A 10 -13.49 15.15 2.08
C ASP A 10 -12.76 14.04 1.32
N VAL A 11 -11.42 14.02 1.38
CA VAL A 11 -10.61 12.96 0.73
C VAL A 11 -10.95 11.58 1.31
N ALA A 12 -11.15 11.46 2.62
CA ALA A 12 -11.45 10.20 3.30
C ALA A 12 -12.79 9.56 2.88
N GLU A 13 -13.73 10.34 2.33
CA GLU A 13 -14.97 9.81 1.77
C GLU A 13 -14.75 9.11 0.41
N HIS A 14 -13.65 9.42 -0.29
CA HIS A 14 -13.30 8.90 -1.61
C HIS A 14 -12.29 7.74 -1.51
N ASN A 15 -12.73 6.59 -0.98
CA ASN A 15 -11.88 5.43 -0.69
C ASN A 15 -12.29 4.14 -1.43
N THR A 16 -13.05 4.25 -2.53
CA THR A 16 -13.56 3.08 -3.26
C THR A 16 -12.99 3.03 -4.67
N LYS A 17 -12.97 1.84 -5.29
CA LYS A 17 -12.47 1.68 -6.68
C LYS A 17 -13.11 2.64 -7.70
N LYS A 18 -14.37 2.99 -7.51
CA LYS A 18 -15.11 3.87 -8.43
C LYS A 18 -15.07 5.34 -8.03
N ASP A 19 -14.39 5.66 -6.94
CA ASP A 19 -14.31 6.99 -6.34
C ASP A 19 -13.12 6.99 -5.36
N LEU A 20 -11.92 7.15 -5.93
CA LEU A 20 -10.65 6.94 -5.23
C LEU A 20 -9.80 8.20 -5.28
N PHE A 21 -9.74 8.92 -4.17
CA PHE A 21 -8.81 10.04 -4.02
C PHE A 21 -7.64 9.65 -3.14
N MET A 22 -6.52 10.32 -3.35
CA MET A 22 -5.33 10.15 -2.52
C MET A 22 -4.60 11.46 -2.37
N VAL A 23 -3.94 11.61 -1.24
CA VAL A 23 -3.08 12.77 -0.97
C VAL A 23 -1.63 12.35 -1.16
N ILE A 24 -0.90 13.12 -1.98
CA ILE A 24 0.55 12.98 -2.13
C ILE A 24 1.16 14.38 -2.07
N HIS A 25 2.11 14.63 -1.15
CA HIS A 25 2.76 15.93 -0.97
C HIS A 25 1.76 17.11 -0.84
N ASP A 26 0.73 16.93 0.01
CA ASP A 26 -0.35 17.92 0.25
C ASP A 26 -1.20 18.30 -0.98
N LYS A 27 -1.11 17.50 -2.05
CA LYS A 27 -1.93 17.61 -3.25
C LYS A 27 -2.92 16.46 -3.30
N VAL A 28 -4.09 16.71 -3.85
CA VAL A 28 -5.17 15.73 -3.98
C VAL A 28 -5.28 15.27 -5.42
N TYR A 29 -5.29 13.96 -5.60
CA TYR A 29 -5.31 13.30 -6.89
C TYR A 29 -6.54 12.40 -7.00
N ASP A 30 -7.22 12.45 -8.14
CA ASP A 30 -8.30 11.53 -8.47
C ASP A 30 -7.75 10.37 -9.28
N ALA A 31 -7.62 9.22 -8.61
CA ALA A 31 -7.07 8.01 -9.20
C ALA A 31 -8.15 7.02 -9.66
N THR A 32 -9.43 7.44 -9.65
CA THR A 32 -10.58 6.58 -9.98
C THR A 32 -10.46 5.89 -11.32
N LYS A 33 -9.94 6.59 -12.34
CA LYS A 33 -9.75 6.02 -13.68
C LYS A 33 -8.45 5.24 -13.84
N PHE A 34 -7.49 5.50 -12.96
CA PHE A 34 -6.15 4.93 -13.04
C PHE A 34 -5.99 3.66 -12.21
N VAL A 35 -6.89 3.40 -11.26
CA VAL A 35 -6.82 2.24 -10.35
C VAL A 35 -6.68 0.91 -11.06
N ASP A 36 -7.38 0.71 -12.19
CA ASP A 36 -7.30 -0.50 -13.02
C ASP A 36 -6.04 -0.55 -13.91
N GLU A 37 -5.44 0.61 -14.20
CA GLU A 37 -4.26 0.74 -15.07
C GLU A 37 -2.94 0.78 -14.27
N HIS A 38 -3.02 0.81 -12.94
CA HIS A 38 -1.85 0.92 -12.08
C HIS A 38 -0.96 -0.33 -12.17
N PRO A 39 0.32 -0.20 -12.58
CA PRO A 39 1.22 -1.35 -12.74
C PRO A 39 1.50 -2.13 -11.45
N GLY A 40 1.37 -1.46 -10.28
CA GLY A 40 1.50 -2.09 -8.96
C GLY A 40 0.25 -2.84 -8.50
N GLY A 41 -0.84 -2.78 -9.27
CA GLY A 41 -2.13 -3.37 -8.96
C GLY A 41 -3.08 -2.43 -8.21
N GLU A 42 -4.38 -2.72 -8.27
CA GLU A 42 -5.42 -1.91 -7.63
C GLU A 42 -5.43 -2.03 -6.10
N GLU A 43 -5.05 -3.19 -5.56
CA GLU A 43 -5.16 -3.51 -4.14
C GLU A 43 -4.32 -2.53 -3.29
N VAL A 44 -3.09 -2.26 -3.71
CA VAL A 44 -2.19 -1.32 -3.01
C VAL A 44 -2.68 0.12 -3.06
N MET A 45 -3.44 0.51 -4.09
CA MET A 45 -4.04 1.85 -4.16
C MET A 45 -5.28 1.98 -3.28
N LEU A 46 -6.06 0.90 -3.16
CA LEU A 46 -7.25 0.86 -2.30
C LEU A 46 -6.87 0.84 -0.81
N ASP A 47 -5.76 0.19 -0.44
CA ASP A 47 -5.21 0.20 0.92
C ASP A 47 -4.87 1.62 1.42
N VAL A 48 -4.44 2.50 0.51
CA VAL A 48 -4.12 3.90 0.79
C VAL A 48 -5.14 4.89 0.20
N GLY A 49 -6.30 4.39 -0.19
CA GLY A 49 -7.40 5.18 -0.72
C GLY A 49 -8.03 6.07 0.35
N GLY A 50 -8.31 7.32 0.00
CA GLY A 50 -8.90 8.31 0.90
C GLY A 50 -7.96 8.82 1.99
N GLN A 51 -6.65 8.59 1.88
CA GLN A 51 -5.68 9.01 2.88
C GLN A 51 -4.41 9.59 2.25
N ASP A 52 -3.48 10.00 3.11
CA ASP A 52 -2.14 10.41 2.71
C ASP A 52 -1.31 9.19 2.31
N ALA A 53 -1.04 9.08 1.01
CA ALA A 53 -0.26 8.04 0.38
C ALA A 53 1.19 8.48 0.11
N THR A 54 1.63 9.64 0.61
CA THR A 54 2.97 10.20 0.32
C THR A 54 4.08 9.23 0.70
N GLU A 55 4.03 8.64 1.90
CA GLU A 55 5.06 7.68 2.35
C GLU A 55 5.07 6.43 1.44
N ALA A 56 3.90 5.87 1.13
CA ALA A 56 3.80 4.70 0.26
C ALA A 56 4.29 4.97 -1.17
N PHE A 57 4.01 6.17 -1.70
CA PHE A 57 4.43 6.56 -3.04
C PHE A 57 5.95 6.74 -3.13
N GLU A 58 6.56 7.37 -2.13
CA GLU A 58 8.00 7.64 -2.10
C GLU A 58 8.82 6.40 -1.75
N ASP A 59 8.35 5.52 -0.86
CA ASP A 59 9.04 4.27 -0.46
C ASP A 59 9.18 3.29 -1.63
N VAL A 60 8.17 3.24 -2.51
CA VAL A 60 8.22 2.42 -3.74
C VAL A 60 9.24 2.97 -4.75
N GLY A 61 9.51 4.27 -4.75
CA GLY A 61 10.46 4.89 -5.67
C GLY A 61 9.97 4.92 -7.12
N HIS A 62 8.75 5.44 -7.34
CA HIS A 62 8.16 5.61 -8.69
C HIS A 62 9.10 6.38 -9.65
N SER A 63 9.05 6.06 -10.95
CA SER A 63 9.85 6.74 -11.98
C SER A 63 9.37 8.16 -12.27
N ASP A 64 10.17 8.94 -13.01
CA ASP A 64 9.78 10.29 -13.42
C ASP A 64 8.52 10.28 -14.31
N GLU A 65 8.39 9.31 -15.23
CA GLU A 65 7.19 9.15 -16.06
C GLU A 65 5.93 8.86 -15.23
N ALA A 66 6.07 8.10 -14.14
CA ALA A 66 4.96 7.86 -13.21
C ALA A 66 4.55 9.14 -12.46
N ARG A 67 5.52 10.00 -12.12
CA ARG A 67 5.24 11.32 -11.54
C ARG A 67 4.57 12.27 -12.53
N GLU A 68 4.92 12.21 -13.81
CA GLU A 68 4.23 12.96 -14.86
C GLU A 68 2.78 12.49 -15.01
N THR A 69 2.54 11.17 -14.98
CA THR A 69 1.19 10.60 -14.97
C THR A 69 0.41 11.07 -13.75
N LEU A 70 1.03 11.07 -12.57
CA LEU A 70 0.42 11.57 -11.35
C LEU A 70 -0.04 13.04 -11.48
N ASP A 71 0.75 13.90 -12.13
CA ASP A 71 0.40 15.31 -12.35
C ASP A 71 -0.89 15.46 -13.19
N THR A 72 -1.16 14.52 -14.11
CA THR A 72 -2.42 14.51 -14.90
C THR A 72 -3.67 14.20 -14.06
N LEU A 73 -3.49 13.54 -12.90
CA LEU A 73 -4.57 13.16 -11.99
C LEU A 73 -4.85 14.24 -10.93
N LEU A 74 -4.11 15.35 -10.94
CA LEU A 74 -4.22 16.41 -9.95
C LEU A 74 -5.58 17.11 -10.05
N VAL A 75 -6.36 17.06 -8.97
CA VAL A 75 -7.66 17.73 -8.88
C VAL A 75 -7.65 18.95 -7.97
N GLY A 76 -6.67 19.06 -7.08
CA GLY A 76 -6.58 20.18 -6.16
C GLY A 76 -5.51 20.04 -5.09
N LYS A 77 -5.63 20.89 -4.05
CA LYS A 77 -4.73 20.90 -2.90
C LYS A 77 -5.47 20.53 -1.62
N LEU A 78 -4.74 19.94 -0.69
CA LEU A 78 -5.24 19.60 0.63
C LEU A 78 -5.09 20.81 1.57
N GLU A 79 -6.17 21.21 2.21
CA GLU A 79 -6.14 22.12 3.36
C GLU A 79 -6.18 21.28 4.63
N ARG A 80 -5.00 21.13 5.26
CA ARG A 80 -4.88 20.46 6.56
C ARG A 80 -5.43 21.33 7.67
N LYS A 81 -6.23 20.73 8.54
CA LYS A 81 -6.66 21.29 9.81
C LYS A 81 -5.81 20.73 10.95
N ALA A 82 -5.79 21.45 12.06
CA ALA A 82 -5.08 21.01 13.26
C ALA A 82 -5.67 19.69 13.77
N GLY A 83 -4.87 18.62 13.69
CA GLY A 83 -5.28 17.25 14.06
C GLY A 83 -5.31 16.26 12.88
N ASP A 84 -5.19 16.73 11.63
CA ASP A 84 -5.12 15.85 10.48
C ASP A 84 -3.82 15.03 10.48
N PRO A 85 -3.86 13.75 10.05
CA PRO A 85 -2.71 12.87 10.05
C PRO A 85 -1.67 13.39 9.06
N THR A 86 -0.52 13.82 9.57
CA THR A 86 0.59 14.35 8.76
C THR A 86 1.44 13.23 8.16
N PRO A 87 1.97 13.41 6.95
CA PRO A 87 2.91 12.47 6.36
C PRO A 87 4.13 12.47 7.27
N LYS A 88 4.57 11.29 7.72
CA LYS A 88 5.79 11.24 8.52
C LYS A 88 6.92 11.68 7.60
N THR A 89 7.49 12.84 7.92
CA THR A 89 8.64 13.36 7.20
C THR A 89 9.76 12.32 7.28
N HIS A 90 10.18 11.79 6.14
CA HIS A 90 11.40 10.99 6.04
C HIS A 90 12.61 11.90 6.30
N ASN A 91 12.89 12.17 7.58
CA ASN A 91 14.23 12.54 7.97
C ASN A 91 15.10 11.29 7.88
N SER A 92 15.75 11.13 6.73
CA SER A 92 16.94 10.30 6.61
C SER A 92 17.95 10.72 7.68
N GLY A 93 18.02 9.97 8.77
CA GLY A 93 19.03 10.13 9.81
C GLY A 93 18.48 10.17 11.24
N SER A 94 18.23 8.98 11.81
CA SER A 94 18.67 8.61 13.16
C SER A 94 18.24 7.17 13.46
N LEU A 95 19.19 6.24 13.39
CA LEU A 95 19.09 4.94 14.05
C LEU A 95 19.05 5.18 15.56
N ALA A 96 17.86 5.38 16.11
CA ALA A 96 17.62 5.13 17.52
C ALA A 96 17.14 3.68 17.65
N PRO A 97 17.80 2.81 18.44
CA PRO A 97 17.26 1.50 18.74
C PRO A 97 16.05 1.69 19.67
N GLN A 98 14.86 1.76 19.10
CA GLN A 98 13.63 1.74 19.89
C GLN A 98 13.39 0.31 20.36
N ALA A 99 13.93 0.00 21.53
CA ALA A 99 13.49 -1.12 22.33
C ALA A 99 12.02 -0.90 22.72
N GLN A 100 11.12 -1.72 22.18
CA GLN A 100 9.76 -1.94 22.69
C GLN A 100 9.54 -3.46 22.65
N THR A 101 9.81 -4.20 23.73
CA THR A 101 8.86 -4.49 24.83
C THR A 101 7.43 -4.63 24.32
N GLY A 102 6.92 -5.86 24.37
CA GLY A 102 5.76 -6.29 23.62
C GLY A 102 4.41 -5.71 24.05
N ALA A 103 3.49 -5.71 23.08
CA ALA A 103 2.20 -6.39 23.16
C ALA A 103 1.62 -6.34 21.73
N ALA A 104 1.39 -7.50 21.15
CA ALA A 104 0.91 -7.64 19.78
C ALA A 104 -0.56 -7.23 19.68
N SER A 105 -0.83 -6.20 18.90
CA SER A 105 -2.15 -5.94 18.30
C SER A 105 -1.95 -5.17 16.99
N GLY A 106 -1.42 -5.88 16.00
CA GLY A 106 -1.24 -5.43 14.61
C GLY A 106 -1.44 -6.63 13.68
N MET A 107 -2.71 -7.02 13.52
CA MET A 107 -3.15 -8.14 12.69
C MET A 107 -3.06 -7.74 11.21
N GLY A 108 -1.87 -7.85 10.62
CA GLY A 108 -1.69 -7.56 9.19
C GLY A 108 -0.49 -8.28 8.57
N ILE A 109 0.61 -8.41 9.32
CA ILE A 109 1.86 -8.96 8.78
C ILE A 109 2.06 -10.43 9.21
N GLY A 110 1.54 -10.82 10.37
CA GLY A 110 1.69 -12.17 10.92
C GLY A 110 0.94 -13.26 10.15
N LEU A 111 -0.17 -12.94 9.49
CA LEU A 111 -0.98 -13.93 8.77
C LEU A 111 -0.27 -14.40 7.48
N TYR A 112 0.35 -13.47 6.74
CA TYR A 112 1.13 -13.82 5.53
C TYR A 112 2.32 -14.72 5.86
N ALA A 113 3.03 -14.47 6.97
CA ALA A 113 4.12 -15.34 7.40
C ALA A 113 3.64 -16.77 7.73
N VAL A 114 2.47 -16.91 8.38
CA VAL A 114 1.88 -18.23 8.68
C VAL A 114 1.39 -18.93 7.41
N ILE A 115 0.80 -18.20 6.46
CA ILE A 115 0.36 -18.75 5.16
C ILE A 115 1.56 -19.20 4.33
N LEU A 116 2.65 -18.43 4.30
CA LEU A 116 3.85 -18.78 3.55
C LEU A 116 4.59 -19.98 4.16
N ILE A 117 4.72 -20.03 5.49
CA ILE A 117 5.34 -21.17 6.17
C ILE A 117 4.46 -22.43 6.06
N GLY A 118 3.15 -22.30 6.21
CA GLY A 118 2.19 -23.39 6.02
C GLY A 118 2.17 -23.92 4.59
N GLY A 119 2.20 -23.03 3.60
CA GLY A 119 2.29 -23.37 2.18
C GLY A 119 3.57 -24.11 1.83
N LEU A 120 4.72 -23.67 2.36
CA LEU A 120 6.01 -24.32 2.14
C LEU A 120 6.05 -25.74 2.74
N ALA A 121 5.51 -25.92 3.95
CA ALA A 121 5.43 -27.23 4.61
C ALA A 121 4.49 -28.19 3.85
N ALA A 122 3.33 -27.70 3.40
CA ALA A 122 2.40 -28.48 2.58
C ALA A 122 3.00 -28.87 1.22
N TYR A 123 3.74 -27.96 0.58
CA TYR A 123 4.43 -28.23 -0.68
C TYR A 123 5.55 -29.28 -0.52
N ALA A 124 6.33 -29.19 0.56
CA ALA A 124 7.36 -30.19 0.87
C ALA A 124 6.75 -31.58 1.15
N ALA A 125 5.64 -31.64 1.90
CA ALA A 125 4.92 -32.89 2.13
C ALA A 125 4.32 -33.47 0.83
N TYR A 126 3.79 -32.62 -0.05
CA TYR A 126 3.27 -33.03 -1.36
C TYR A 126 4.37 -33.60 -2.26
N GLN A 127 5.54 -32.96 -2.31
CA GLN A 127 6.72 -33.46 -3.03
C GLN A 127 7.19 -34.82 -2.50
N TYR A 128 7.21 -35.01 -1.17
CA TYR A 128 7.60 -36.28 -0.56
C TYR A 128 6.61 -37.42 -0.90
N LEU A 129 5.30 -37.13 -0.88
CA LEU A 129 4.27 -38.10 -1.27
C LEU A 129 4.33 -38.48 -2.76
N GLN A 130 4.59 -37.51 -3.63
CA GLN A 130 4.86 -37.75 -5.06
C GLN A 130 6.04 -38.69 -5.27
N GLN A 131 7.10 -38.55 -4.46
CA GLN A 131 8.28 -39.41 -4.54
C GLN A 131 7.99 -40.85 -4.12
N GLN A 132 7.11 -41.07 -3.11
CA GLN A 132 6.68 -42.41 -2.73
C GLN A 132 5.81 -43.07 -3.82
N GLN A 133 4.89 -42.34 -4.45
CA GLN A 133 4.04 -42.90 -5.51
C GLN A 133 4.87 -43.39 -6.71
N GLN A 134 5.96 -42.70 -7.06
CA GLN A 134 6.84 -43.11 -8.15
C GLN A 134 7.64 -44.39 -7.81
N GLN A 135 7.98 -44.62 -6.54
CA GLN A 135 8.66 -45.85 -6.10
C GLN A 135 7.72 -47.07 -6.06
N THR A 136 6.45 -46.89 -5.71
CA THR A 136 5.44 -47.97 -5.74
C THR A 136 4.91 -48.30 -7.13
N ALA A 137 5.03 -47.36 -8.09
CA ALA A 137 4.61 -47.59 -9.48
C ALA A 137 5.70 -48.25 -10.36
N SER A 138 6.92 -48.41 -9.83
CA SER A 138 8.08 -48.98 -10.53
C SER A 138 8.51 -50.36 -9.97
N ALA A 139 7.69 -50.96 -9.09
CA ALA A 139 7.89 -52.28 -8.49
C ALA A 139 6.91 -53.31 -9.06
#